data_AF-A0A0D9VY24-F1
#
_entry.id   AF-A0A0D9VY24-F1
#
_cell.length_a   1.000
_cell.length_b   1.000
_cell.length_c   1.000
_cell.angle_alpha   90.00
_cell.angle_beta   90.00
_cell.angle_gamma   90.00
#
_symmetry.space_group_name_H-M   'P 1'
#
loop_
_entity.id
_entity.type
_entity.pdbx_description
1 polymer ?
#
loop_
_entity_poly.entity_id
_entity_poly.type
_entity_poly.pdbx_seq_one_letter_code
_entity_poly.pdbx_strand_id
1 'polypeptide(L)'
;MCILNPGRTKRCDYRRRLPSRLLPSSALVRRLRRSPASRAPASTSSCCFRRILTGIVLNFVNEQNRPLNSQNVADALQKFNLKKTAVQKTLDALADSGQISFKEYGKQKIYLARQDQFNIPNGDELEGMKQANIKLQEELADQKKAIAEVESEVRSLQSNLTLEEIKSKEAKLQKEVQGMEEKLNKLRSGVILVKPEDKKIIEESFTEKVNQWRKRKRMFKELWDNITENSPKDQKEFKEELGLEYDEDVDVNFQSYSDMLTSLSKRRKISR
;
A
#
# COMPACT_ATOMS: atom_id res chain seq x y z
N MET A 1 -23.93 7.72 4.34
CA MET A 1 -24.30 7.34 5.72
C MET A 1 -23.62 6.01 6.04
N CYS A 2 -22.94 5.97 7.18
CA CYS A 2 -22.43 4.80 7.91
C CYS A 2 -21.19 4.06 7.38
N ILE A 3 -20.09 4.48 8.02
CA ILE A 3 -18.74 3.94 8.19
C ILE A 3 -18.74 2.60 8.96
N LEU A 4 -17.82 1.65 8.67
CA LEU A 4 -16.98 0.94 9.65
C LEU A 4 -15.99 -0.06 9.01
N ASN A 5 -14.85 -0.21 9.70
CA ASN A 5 -13.51 -0.65 9.27
C ASN A 5 -13.28 -2.13 8.88
N PRO A 6 -12.14 -2.44 8.22
CA PRO A 6 -11.63 -3.78 7.94
C PRO A 6 -10.63 -4.28 9.01
N GLY A 7 -10.50 -5.61 9.17
CA GLY A 7 -9.40 -6.16 9.96
C GLY A 7 -9.37 -7.68 10.12
N ARG A 8 -8.28 -8.29 9.63
CA ARG A 8 -7.78 -9.68 9.78
C ARG A 8 -8.25 -10.70 8.73
N THR A 9 -7.30 -11.21 7.93
CA THR A 9 -6.77 -12.58 8.08
C THR A 9 -5.67 -12.96 7.06
N LYS A 10 -4.63 -13.65 7.58
CA LYS A 10 -3.84 -14.80 7.06
C LYS A 10 -3.00 -14.66 5.77
N ARG A 11 -1.66 -14.82 5.84
CA ARG A 11 -0.87 -16.08 5.76
C ARG A 11 -1.10 -16.89 4.48
N CYS A 12 -0.12 -16.85 3.57
CA CYS A 12 0.03 -17.78 2.45
C CYS A 12 1.33 -18.58 2.62
N ASP A 13 1.19 -19.87 2.89
CA ASP A 13 2.24 -20.89 2.76
C ASP A 13 1.94 -21.68 1.47
N TYR A 14 2.95 -21.82 0.60
CA TYR A 14 2.82 -22.46 -0.70
C TYR A 14 3.35 -23.90 -0.62
N ARG A 15 2.46 -24.90 -0.64
CA ARG A 15 2.81 -26.33 -0.79
C ARG A 15 2.35 -26.84 -2.16
N ARG A 16 3.30 -27.35 -2.97
CA ARG A 16 3.01 -28.14 -4.17
C ARG A 16 2.97 -29.65 -3.86
N ARG A 17 2.15 -30.31 -4.66
CA ARG A 17 1.60 -31.67 -4.61
C ARG A 17 2.58 -32.74 -5.08
N LEU A 18 2.35 -34.01 -4.69
CA LEU A 18 2.10 -35.20 -5.56
C LEU A 18 2.04 -36.52 -4.71
N PRO A 19 1.50 -37.66 -5.21
CA PRO A 19 0.17 -38.12 -4.72
C PRO A 19 0.02 -39.62 -4.37
N SER A 20 -1.15 -39.92 -3.77
CA SER A 20 -2.03 -41.11 -3.91
C SER A 20 -1.63 -42.53 -3.45
N ARG A 21 -2.53 -43.07 -2.61
CA ARG A 21 -3.34 -44.32 -2.76
C ARG A 21 -3.19 -45.39 -1.66
N LEU A 22 -4.37 -45.65 -1.05
CA LEU A 22 -4.94 -46.93 -0.58
C LEU A 22 -4.60 -47.46 0.84
N LEU A 23 -5.56 -47.22 1.76
CA LEU A 23 -6.33 -48.12 2.67
C LEU A 23 -5.64 -49.33 3.38
N PRO A 24 -6.22 -49.92 4.46
CA PRO A 24 -7.04 -49.39 5.56
C PRO A 24 -6.68 -49.95 6.97
N SER A 25 -7.28 -49.34 8.01
CA SER A 25 -7.79 -49.92 9.28
C SER A 25 -7.01 -51.04 10.00
N SER A 26 -6.36 -50.68 11.12
CA SER A 26 -5.82 -51.63 12.10
C SER A 26 -6.88 -52.08 13.09
N ALA A 27 -7.34 -53.32 12.94
CA ALA A 27 -8.03 -54.08 13.98
C ALA A 27 -7.03 -55.05 14.67
N LEU A 28 -7.21 -55.16 15.99
CA LEU A 28 -6.83 -56.27 16.86
C LEU A 28 -5.40 -56.84 16.83
N VAL A 29 -4.66 -56.48 17.89
CA VAL A 29 -4.08 -57.40 18.88
C VAL A 29 -3.87 -58.85 18.40
N ARG A 30 -2.61 -59.22 18.15
CA ARG A 30 -2.15 -60.58 18.41
C ARG A 30 -0.69 -60.57 18.86
N ARG A 31 -0.50 -60.96 20.12
CA ARG A 31 0.77 -61.34 20.72
C ARG A 31 1.35 -62.53 19.97
N LEU A 32 2.59 -62.43 19.54
CA LEU A 32 3.48 -63.57 19.31
C LEU A 32 4.87 -63.22 19.83
N ARG A 33 5.28 -63.95 20.88
CA ARG A 33 6.62 -63.97 21.45
C ARG A 33 7.56 -64.79 20.56
N ARG A 34 8.82 -64.34 20.46
CA ARG A 34 10.12 -65.03 20.22
C ARG A 34 11.05 -63.95 19.63
N SER A 35 12.34 -63.78 19.91
CA SER A 35 13.36 -64.28 20.84
C SER A 35 14.56 -63.29 20.68
N PRO A 36 15.63 -63.35 21.49
CA PRO A 36 16.53 -62.20 21.69
C PRO A 36 17.56 -62.04 20.56
N ALA A 37 17.63 -60.86 19.96
CA ALA A 37 18.75 -60.45 19.11
C ALA A 37 19.74 -59.61 19.94
N SER A 38 21.01 -59.93 19.75
CA SER A 38 22.23 -59.50 20.45
C SER A 38 22.34 -58.00 20.80
N ARG A 39 22.85 -57.74 22.01
CA ARG A 39 23.47 -56.48 22.43
C ARG A 39 24.64 -56.13 21.48
N ALA A 40 24.49 -55.08 20.68
CA ALA A 40 25.63 -54.32 20.17
C ALA A 40 26.00 -53.25 21.21
N PRO A 41 27.31 -53.00 21.49
CA PRO A 41 27.70 -52.05 22.53
C PRO A 41 27.39 -50.61 22.09
N ALA A 42 26.67 -49.87 22.93
CA ALA A 42 26.29 -48.46 22.73
C ALA A 42 27.46 -47.46 22.79
N SER A 43 28.72 -47.92 22.72
CA SER A 43 29.91 -47.09 22.99
C SER A 43 30.47 -46.37 21.75
N THR A 44 30.23 -46.86 20.54
CA THR A 44 30.82 -46.29 19.31
C THR A 44 30.11 -45.02 18.83
N SER A 45 28.78 -44.94 18.96
CA SER A 45 27.99 -43.75 18.58
C SER A 45 28.22 -42.56 19.53
N SER A 46 28.31 -42.84 20.83
CA SER A 46 28.59 -41.82 21.87
C SER A 46 29.97 -41.17 21.70
N CYS A 47 30.97 -41.94 21.26
CA CYS A 47 32.33 -41.46 21.05
C CYS A 47 32.44 -40.47 19.89
N CYS A 48 31.75 -40.75 18.77
CA CYS A 48 31.73 -39.86 17.61
C CYS A 48 31.07 -38.52 17.93
N PHE A 49 29.91 -38.54 18.60
CA PHE A 49 29.21 -37.33 19.01
C PHE A 49 30.04 -36.48 19.97
N ARG A 50 30.71 -37.12 20.94
CA ARG A 50 31.59 -36.42 21.89
C ARG A 50 32.79 -35.77 21.21
N ARG A 51 33.39 -36.42 20.21
CA ARG A 51 34.55 -35.92 19.45
C ARG A 51 34.19 -34.75 18.53
N ILE A 52 33.00 -34.79 17.91
CA ILE A 52 32.46 -33.67 17.13
C ILE A 52 32.16 -32.48 18.05
N LEU A 53 31.56 -32.74 19.21
CA LEU A 53 31.25 -31.72 20.21
C LEU A 53 32.51 -31.01 20.72
N THR A 54 33.56 -31.75 21.05
CA THR A 54 34.84 -31.16 21.48
C THR A 54 35.46 -30.30 20.40
N GLY A 55 35.37 -30.69 19.13
CA GLY A 55 35.88 -29.90 18.00
C GLY A 55 35.12 -28.59 17.81
N ILE A 56 33.79 -28.61 17.90
CA ILE A 56 32.96 -27.40 17.78
C ILE A 56 33.25 -26.41 18.92
N VAL A 57 33.34 -26.91 20.15
CA VAL A 57 33.63 -26.09 21.33
C VAL A 57 35.04 -25.50 21.25
N LEU A 58 36.04 -26.28 20.84
CA LEU A 58 37.41 -25.81 20.68
C LEU A 58 37.54 -24.74 19.60
N ASN A 59 36.94 -24.96 18.43
CA ASN A 59 36.93 -23.97 17.35
C ASN A 59 36.28 -22.66 17.80
N PHE A 60 35.13 -22.75 18.48
CA PHE A 60 34.46 -21.56 19.01
C PHE A 60 35.33 -20.80 20.02
N VAL A 61 35.99 -21.50 20.95
CA VAL A 61 36.86 -20.86 21.95
C VAL A 61 38.08 -20.19 21.29
N ASN A 62 38.66 -20.82 20.26
CA ASN A 62 39.78 -20.27 19.50
C ASN A 62 39.38 -19.08 18.62
N GLU A 63 38.21 -19.13 17.96
CA GLU A 63 37.69 -18.03 17.13
C GLU A 63 37.35 -16.79 17.96
N GLN A 64 36.75 -16.98 19.14
CA GLN A 64 36.37 -15.84 19.99
C GLN A 64 37.56 -15.23 20.73
N ASN A 65 38.63 -16.01 20.96
CA ASN A 65 39.88 -15.65 21.65
C ASN A 65 39.72 -14.63 22.79
N ARG A 66 38.72 -14.86 23.65
CA ARG A 66 38.38 -14.00 24.80
C ARG A 66 38.06 -14.86 26.02
N PRO A 67 38.09 -14.30 27.24
CA PRO A 67 37.64 -15.02 28.44
C PRO A 67 36.15 -15.41 28.32
N LEU A 68 35.87 -16.71 28.41
CA LEU A 68 34.52 -17.26 28.27
C LEU A 68 34.08 -17.98 29.54
N ASN A 69 32.80 -17.82 29.89
CA ASN A 69 32.14 -18.65 30.91
C ASN A 69 31.36 -19.78 30.23
N SER A 70 31.21 -20.91 30.93
CA SER A 70 30.35 -22.05 30.56
C SER A 70 28.94 -21.66 30.07
N GLN A 71 28.34 -20.61 30.64
CA GLN A 71 27.04 -20.08 30.21
C GLN A 71 27.12 -19.40 28.84
N ASN A 72 28.09 -18.50 28.65
CA ASN A 72 28.27 -17.77 27.39
C ASN A 72 28.55 -18.72 26.21
N VAL A 73 29.30 -19.80 26.46
CA VAL A 73 29.56 -20.83 25.45
C VAL A 73 28.28 -21.63 25.16
N ALA A 74 27.49 -21.97 26.18
CA ALA A 74 26.22 -22.66 25.98
C ALA A 74 25.20 -21.82 25.18
N ASP A 75 25.14 -20.51 25.44
CA ASP A 75 24.23 -19.60 24.74
C ASP A 75 24.65 -19.39 23.27
N ALA A 76 25.95 -19.21 23.01
CA ALA A 76 26.47 -19.10 21.65
C ALA A 76 26.32 -20.39 20.84
N LEU A 77 26.48 -21.54 21.50
CA LEU A 77 26.33 -22.87 20.90
C LEU A 77 24.89 -23.42 20.95
N GLN A 78 23.92 -22.60 21.36
CA GLN A 78 22.50 -22.98 21.36
C GLN A 78 22.02 -23.34 19.94
N LYS A 79 22.63 -22.75 18.90
CA LYS A 79 22.40 -23.08 17.48
C LYS A 79 22.63 -24.57 17.18
N PHE A 80 23.46 -25.26 17.95
CA PHE A 80 23.78 -26.68 17.80
C PHE A 80 22.99 -27.59 18.76
N ASN A 81 21.95 -27.06 19.43
CA ASN A 81 21.11 -27.79 20.40
C ASN A 81 21.89 -28.42 21.56
N LEU A 82 22.99 -27.78 21.99
CA LEU A 82 23.85 -28.31 23.05
C LEU A 82 23.35 -27.89 24.43
N LYS A 83 23.22 -28.87 25.33
CA LYS A 83 22.85 -28.61 26.73
C LYS A 83 24.04 -28.06 27.50
N LYS A 84 23.82 -27.08 28.38
CA LYS A 84 24.85 -26.47 29.24
C LYS A 84 25.76 -27.48 29.95
N THR A 85 25.19 -28.56 30.48
CA THR A 85 25.94 -29.61 31.18
C THR A 85 26.87 -30.38 30.27
N ALA A 86 26.51 -30.57 29.00
CA ALA A 86 27.38 -31.22 28.01
C ALA A 86 28.54 -30.29 27.63
N VAL A 87 28.25 -29.00 27.40
CA VAL A 87 29.26 -27.97 27.09
C VAL A 87 30.27 -27.80 28.23
N GLN A 88 29.80 -27.75 29.47
CA GLN A 88 30.66 -27.65 30.65
C GLN A 88 31.59 -28.87 30.76
N LYS A 89 31.04 -30.09 30.64
CA LYS A 89 31.85 -31.32 30.66
C LYS A 89 32.87 -31.39 29.53
N THR A 90 32.58 -30.82 28.35
CA THR A 90 33.56 -30.75 27.26
C THR A 90 34.61 -29.68 27.49
N LEU A 91 34.24 -28.52 28.07
CA LEU A 91 35.21 -27.48 28.43
C LEU A 91 36.17 -27.96 29.52
N ASP A 92 35.67 -28.62 30.56
CA ASP A 92 36.50 -29.26 31.59
C ASP A 92 37.42 -30.33 30.95
N ALA A 93 36.91 -31.20 30.07
CA ALA A 93 37.74 -32.20 29.38
C ALA A 93 38.79 -31.59 28.44
N LEU A 94 38.49 -30.46 27.79
CA LEU A 94 39.42 -29.73 26.93
C LEU A 94 40.50 -29.01 27.76
N ALA A 95 40.14 -28.53 28.95
CA ALA A 95 41.06 -28.01 29.93
C ALA A 95 42.00 -29.10 30.47
N ASP A 96 41.46 -30.28 30.81
CA ASP A 96 42.24 -31.44 31.26
C ASP A 96 43.22 -31.93 30.17
N SER A 97 42.80 -31.87 28.90
CA SER A 97 43.67 -32.21 27.75
C SER A 97 44.74 -31.16 27.44
N GLY A 98 44.76 -30.03 28.17
CA GLY A 98 45.70 -28.93 27.95
C GLY A 98 45.49 -28.17 26.64
N GLN A 99 44.32 -28.26 26.02
CA GLN A 99 43.99 -27.50 24.81
C GLN A 99 43.47 -26.09 25.15
N ILE A 100 42.87 -25.93 26.33
CA ILE A 100 42.28 -24.69 26.85
C ILE A 100 42.84 -24.43 28.25
N SER A 101 43.13 -23.18 28.59
CA SER A 101 43.46 -22.77 29.95
C SER A 101 42.20 -22.42 30.73
N PHE A 102 42.09 -22.84 31.99
CA PHE A 102 41.02 -22.40 32.87
C PHE A 102 41.56 -21.69 34.10
N LYS A 103 40.78 -20.74 34.62
CA LYS A 103 41.04 -20.08 35.89
C LYS A 103 39.77 -20.07 36.72
N GLU A 104 39.88 -20.53 37.95
CA GLU A 104 38.75 -20.60 38.88
C GLU A 104 38.69 -19.32 39.70
N TYR A 105 37.55 -18.65 39.64
CA TYR A 105 37.24 -17.47 40.44
C TYR A 105 36.07 -17.82 41.37
N GLY A 106 36.39 -18.31 42.56
CA GLY A 106 35.41 -18.73 43.56
C GLY A 106 34.52 -19.87 43.06
N LYS A 107 33.24 -19.56 42.76
CA LYS A 107 32.25 -20.54 42.28
C LYS A 107 32.18 -20.64 40.74
N GLN A 108 32.89 -19.79 40.00
CA GLN A 108 32.80 -19.73 38.54
C GLN A 108 34.14 -20.09 37.89
N LYS A 109 34.09 -20.86 36.80
CA LYS A 109 35.25 -21.21 35.98
C LYS A 109 35.26 -20.35 34.70
N ILE A 110 36.40 -19.73 34.40
CA ILE A 110 36.62 -18.98 33.17
C ILE A 110 37.58 -19.77 32.30
N TYR A 111 37.22 -19.98 31.04
CA TYR A 111 37.98 -20.73 30.04
C TYR A 111 38.55 -19.77 29.00
N LEU A 112 39.84 -19.94 28.66
CA LEU A 112 40.58 -19.17 27.66
C LEU A 112 41.32 -20.12 26.72
N ALA A 113 41.32 -19.82 25.43
CA ALA A 113 42.22 -20.48 24.48
C ALA A 113 43.69 -20.28 24.92
N ARG A 114 44.53 -21.30 24.76
CA ARG A 114 45.97 -21.14 25.05
C ARG A 114 46.61 -20.29 23.96
N GLN A 115 47.20 -19.17 24.38
CA GLN A 115 47.84 -18.25 23.46
C GLN A 115 49.16 -18.79 22.89
N ASP A 116 49.79 -19.75 23.58
CA ASP A 116 51.02 -20.45 23.15
C ASP A 116 50.87 -21.19 21.80
N GLN A 117 49.62 -21.43 21.36
CA GLN A 117 49.32 -22.08 20.09
C GLN A 117 49.42 -21.12 18.89
N PHE A 118 49.49 -19.81 19.14
CA PHE A 118 49.61 -18.81 18.09
C PHE A 118 51.08 -18.40 17.92
N ASN A 119 51.53 -18.34 16.66
CA ASN A 119 52.85 -17.80 16.35
C ASN A 119 52.87 -16.30 16.66
N ILE A 120 53.85 -15.85 17.45
CA ILE A 120 54.06 -14.43 17.73
C ILE A 120 54.86 -13.88 16.54
N PRO A 121 54.28 -13.00 15.70
CA PRO A 121 55.00 -12.45 14.57
C PRO A 121 56.21 -11.63 15.03
N ASN A 122 57.28 -11.66 14.24
CA ASN A 122 58.43 -10.78 14.47
C ASN A 122 58.04 -9.30 14.24
N GLY A 123 58.83 -8.36 14.76
CA GLY A 123 58.56 -6.91 14.61
C GLY A 123 58.34 -6.48 13.16
N ASP A 124 59.17 -6.98 12.25
CA ASP A 124 59.10 -6.68 10.81
C ASP A 124 57.86 -7.29 10.14
N GLU A 125 57.47 -8.51 10.54
CA GLU A 125 56.25 -9.17 10.02
C GLU A 125 55.00 -8.43 10.49
N LEU A 126 55.00 -7.93 11.73
CA LEU A 126 53.91 -7.13 12.28
C LEU A 126 53.77 -5.81 11.53
N GLU A 127 54.87 -5.15 11.17
CA GLU A 127 54.85 -3.94 10.36
C GLU A 127 54.33 -4.21 8.94
N GLY A 128 54.76 -5.31 8.31
CA GLY A 128 54.23 -5.76 7.03
C GLY A 128 52.72 -5.99 7.07
N MET A 129 52.22 -6.66 8.10
CA MET A 129 50.77 -6.88 8.31
C MET A 129 50.00 -5.58 8.56
N LYS A 130 50.59 -4.61 9.28
CA LYS A 130 49.98 -3.30 9.47
C LYS A 130 49.87 -2.55 8.15
N GLN A 131 50.93 -2.53 7.34
CA GLN A 131 50.90 -1.91 6.02
C GLN A 131 49.87 -2.57 5.09
N ALA A 132 49.78 -3.90 5.09
CA ALA A 132 48.76 -4.62 4.33
C ALA A 132 47.33 -4.26 4.79
N ASN A 133 47.10 -4.15 6.10
CA ASN A 133 45.80 -3.73 6.62
C ASN A 133 45.44 -2.30 6.21
N ILE A 134 46.41 -1.37 6.22
CA ILE A 134 46.19 0.01 5.78
C ILE A 134 45.80 0.02 4.29
N LYS A 135 46.53 -0.70 3.44
CA LYS A 135 46.20 -0.83 2.00
C LYS A 135 44.80 -1.41 1.78
N LEU A 136 44.44 -2.48 2.49
CA LEU A 136 43.10 -3.06 2.41
C LEU A 136 42.01 -2.11 2.90
N GLN A 137 42.28 -1.29 3.90
CA GLN A 137 41.35 -0.27 4.38
C GLN A 137 41.15 0.86 3.35
N GLU A 138 42.22 1.27 2.67
CA GLU A 138 42.17 2.22 1.56
C GLU A 138 41.37 1.66 0.37
N GLU A 139 41.65 0.43 -0.06
CA GLU A 139 40.91 -0.26 -1.12
C GLU A 139 39.41 -0.40 -0.77
N LEU A 140 39.08 -0.74 0.48
CA LEU A 140 37.70 -0.79 0.95
C LEU A 140 37.04 0.59 0.95
N ALA A 141 37.76 1.65 1.29
CA ALA A 141 37.22 3.00 1.25
C ALA A 141 36.92 3.42 -0.19
N ASP A 142 37.78 3.10 -1.15
CA ASP A 142 37.59 3.45 -2.55
C ASP A 142 36.49 2.63 -3.21
N GLN A 143 36.41 1.32 -2.92
CA GLN A 143 35.28 0.51 -3.39
C GLN A 143 33.94 1.00 -2.82
N LYS A 144 33.90 1.44 -1.56
CA LYS A 144 32.69 2.04 -0.98
C LYS A 144 32.27 3.33 -1.67
N LYS A 145 33.24 4.18 -2.06
CA LYS A 145 32.94 5.39 -2.84
C LYS A 145 32.37 5.02 -4.21
N ALA A 146 32.99 4.09 -4.93
CA ALA A 146 32.50 3.63 -6.23
C ALA A 146 31.09 3.04 -6.15
N ILE A 147 30.79 2.26 -5.10
CA ILE A 147 29.42 1.76 -4.85
C ILE A 147 28.46 2.92 -4.62
N ALA A 148 28.83 3.90 -3.81
CA ALA A 148 27.96 5.05 -3.53
C ALA A 148 27.67 5.88 -4.80
N GLU A 149 28.66 6.05 -5.68
CA GLU A 149 28.50 6.70 -6.97
C GLU A 149 27.52 5.93 -7.87
N VAL A 150 27.76 4.64 -8.08
CA VAL A 150 26.87 3.78 -8.90
C VAL A 150 25.46 3.71 -8.30
N GLU A 151 25.33 3.62 -6.98
CA GLU A 151 24.01 3.66 -6.33
C GLU A 151 23.29 4.99 -6.58
N SER A 152 24.01 6.11 -6.60
CA SER A 152 23.43 7.42 -6.89
C SER A 152 22.91 7.51 -8.33
N GLU A 153 23.65 6.94 -9.29
CA GLU A 153 23.23 6.83 -10.69
C GLU A 153 22.03 5.91 -10.84
N VAL A 154 22.03 4.76 -10.18
CA VAL A 154 20.88 3.84 -10.19
C VAL A 154 19.64 4.52 -9.61
N ARG A 155 19.76 5.26 -8.50
CA ARG A 155 18.64 6.00 -7.91
C ARG A 155 18.13 7.10 -8.85
N SER A 156 19.02 7.81 -9.54
CA SER A 156 18.61 8.83 -10.51
C SER A 156 17.89 8.20 -11.71
N LEU A 157 18.37 7.06 -12.21
CA LEU A 157 17.72 6.32 -13.29
C LEU A 157 16.37 5.73 -12.86
N GLN A 158 16.27 5.18 -11.65
CA GLN A 158 15.03 4.64 -11.08
C GLN A 158 13.99 5.72 -10.77
N SER A 159 14.40 6.98 -10.60
CA SER A 159 13.46 8.09 -10.46
C SER A 159 12.70 8.37 -11.76
N ASN A 160 13.22 7.91 -12.90
CA ASN A 160 12.56 7.96 -14.19
C ASN A 160 11.69 6.72 -14.40
N LEU A 161 10.56 6.91 -15.09
CA LEU A 161 9.68 5.81 -15.46
C LEU A 161 10.40 4.86 -16.42
N THR A 162 10.16 3.57 -16.25
CA THR A 162 10.68 2.58 -17.22
C THR A 162 10.02 2.78 -18.58
N LEU A 163 10.70 2.39 -19.65
CA LEU A 163 10.18 2.53 -21.03
C LEU A 163 8.81 1.83 -21.20
N GLU A 164 8.60 0.71 -20.51
CA GLU A 164 7.33 -0.02 -20.54
C GLU A 164 6.20 0.76 -19.86
N GLU A 165 6.49 1.38 -18.71
CA GLU A 165 5.53 2.24 -17.99
C GLU A 165 5.22 3.50 -18.79
N ILE A 166 6.21 4.10 -19.46
CA ILE A 166 6.02 5.26 -20.34
C ILE A 166 5.08 4.87 -21.49
N LYS A 167 5.34 3.77 -22.19
CA LYS A 167 4.47 3.29 -23.28
C LYS A 167 3.05 3.00 -22.82
N SER A 168 2.90 2.41 -21.63
CA SER A 168 1.57 2.16 -21.03
C SER A 168 0.83 3.46 -20.72
N LYS A 169 1.51 4.46 -20.15
CA LYS A 169 0.93 5.79 -19.89
C LYS A 169 0.58 6.53 -21.17
N GLU A 170 1.45 6.48 -22.17
CA GLU A 170 1.21 7.07 -23.48
C GLU A 170 -0.04 6.49 -24.13
N ALA A 171 -0.18 5.17 -24.16
CA ALA A 171 -1.37 4.51 -24.72
C ALA A 171 -2.67 4.87 -23.98
N LYS A 172 -2.60 5.08 -22.65
CA LYS A 172 -3.76 5.55 -21.86
C LYS A 172 -4.12 6.99 -22.20
N LEU A 173 -3.13 7.88 -22.19
CA LEU A 173 -3.33 9.30 -22.50
C LEU A 173 -3.84 9.50 -23.92
N GLN A 174 -3.33 8.74 -24.90
CA GLN A 174 -3.83 8.79 -26.28
C GLN A 174 -5.31 8.38 -26.36
N LYS A 175 -5.74 7.34 -25.63
CA LYS A 175 -7.15 6.95 -25.57
C LYS A 175 -8.02 8.02 -24.90
N GLU A 176 -7.53 8.65 -23.85
CA GLU A 176 -8.23 9.75 -23.18
C GLU A 176 -8.38 10.96 -24.09
N VAL A 177 -7.32 11.35 -24.80
CA VAL A 177 -7.34 12.43 -25.79
C VAL A 177 -8.34 12.13 -26.89
N GLN A 178 -8.29 10.94 -27.50
CA GLN A 178 -9.26 10.52 -28.52
C GLN A 178 -10.69 10.58 -28.00
N GLY A 179 -10.96 10.05 -26.81
CA GLY A 179 -12.29 10.10 -26.21
C GLY A 179 -12.77 11.52 -25.90
N MET A 180 -11.86 12.43 -25.52
CA MET A 180 -12.18 13.84 -25.30
C MET A 180 -12.42 14.57 -26.62
N GLU A 181 -11.63 14.30 -27.65
CA GLU A 181 -11.82 14.85 -29.00
C GLU A 181 -13.14 14.39 -29.61
N GLU A 182 -13.53 13.12 -29.46
CA GLU A 182 -14.83 12.63 -29.90
C GLU A 182 -15.98 13.34 -29.19
N LYS A 183 -15.88 13.54 -27.87
CA LYS A 183 -16.87 14.33 -27.11
C LYS A 183 -16.92 15.76 -27.61
N LEU A 184 -15.78 16.38 -27.85
CA LEU A 184 -15.66 17.74 -28.34
C LEU A 184 -16.29 17.85 -29.75
N ASN A 185 -16.00 16.91 -30.63
CA ASN A 185 -16.59 16.83 -31.97
C ASN A 185 -18.11 16.67 -31.89
N LYS A 186 -18.64 15.81 -31.01
CA LYS A 186 -20.09 15.66 -30.78
C LYS A 186 -20.74 16.94 -30.25
N LEU A 187 -20.07 17.66 -29.35
CA LEU A 187 -20.57 18.93 -28.83
C LEU A 187 -20.49 20.07 -29.86
N ARG A 188 -19.50 20.03 -30.77
CA ARG A 188 -19.37 20.97 -31.89
C ARG A 188 -20.37 20.69 -33.01
N SER A 189 -20.55 19.43 -33.39
CA SER A 189 -21.52 19.00 -34.41
C SER A 189 -22.95 19.07 -33.89
N GLY A 190 -23.13 18.84 -32.59
CA GLY A 190 -24.35 19.05 -31.82
C GLY A 190 -24.60 20.53 -31.57
N VAL A 191 -24.75 21.30 -32.65
CA VAL A 191 -25.69 22.41 -32.69
C VAL A 191 -25.49 23.47 -31.59
N ILE A 192 -24.55 24.39 -31.80
CA ILE A 192 -24.71 25.76 -31.30
C ILE A 192 -25.59 26.49 -32.32
N LEU A 193 -26.92 26.22 -32.33
CA LEU A 193 -27.83 26.91 -33.26
C LEU A 193 -28.11 28.35 -32.84
N VAL A 194 -27.86 28.70 -31.58
CA VAL A 194 -28.17 30.02 -31.04
C VAL A 194 -26.94 30.55 -30.33
N LYS A 195 -26.41 31.68 -30.82
CA LYS A 195 -25.33 32.37 -30.13
C LYS A 195 -25.83 32.80 -28.76
N PRO A 196 -24.98 32.77 -27.72
CA PRO A 196 -25.38 33.19 -26.38
C PRO A 196 -25.91 34.64 -26.35
N GLU A 197 -25.41 35.49 -27.24
CA GLU A 197 -25.87 36.86 -27.43
C GLU A 197 -27.31 36.91 -27.95
N ASP A 198 -27.62 36.19 -29.02
CA ASP A 198 -28.96 36.11 -29.60
C ASP A 198 -29.98 35.58 -28.59
N LYS A 199 -29.59 34.56 -27.81
CA LYS A 199 -30.42 34.01 -26.73
C LYS A 199 -30.74 35.08 -25.68
N LYS A 200 -29.77 35.89 -25.29
CA LYS A 200 -29.95 36.93 -24.27
C LYS A 200 -30.93 38.01 -24.75
N ILE A 201 -30.79 38.45 -26.01
CA ILE A 201 -31.69 39.44 -26.63
C ILE A 201 -33.13 38.93 -26.65
N ILE A 202 -33.33 37.67 -27.05
CA ILE A 202 -34.66 37.03 -27.08
C ILE A 202 -35.25 36.93 -25.66
N GLU A 203 -34.47 36.54 -24.66
CA GLU A 203 -34.97 36.46 -23.30
C GLU A 203 -35.33 37.84 -22.70
N GLU A 204 -34.55 38.88 -23.00
CA GLU A 204 -34.79 40.25 -22.55
C GLU A 204 -36.07 40.82 -23.19
N SER A 205 -36.21 40.71 -24.51
CA SER A 205 -37.42 41.11 -25.24
C SER A 205 -38.66 40.36 -24.76
N PHE A 206 -38.57 39.04 -24.55
CA PHE A 206 -39.67 38.24 -23.99
C PHE A 206 -40.10 38.76 -22.61
N THR A 207 -39.13 39.00 -21.72
CA THR A 207 -39.39 39.54 -20.38
C THR A 207 -40.08 40.89 -20.44
N GLU A 208 -39.63 41.78 -21.32
CA GLU A 208 -40.20 43.11 -21.48
C GLU A 208 -41.65 43.04 -21.96
N LYS A 209 -41.94 42.25 -23.00
CA LYS A 209 -43.29 42.11 -23.57
C LYS A 209 -44.29 41.50 -22.59
N VAL A 210 -43.90 40.47 -21.83
CA VAL A 210 -44.77 39.87 -20.79
C VAL A 210 -45.05 40.87 -19.67
N ASN A 211 -44.06 41.67 -19.26
CA ASN A 211 -44.25 42.71 -18.25
C ASN A 211 -45.18 43.84 -18.75
N GLN A 212 -45.07 44.24 -20.02
CA GLN A 212 -45.97 45.21 -20.63
C GLN A 212 -47.41 44.69 -20.69
N TRP A 213 -47.61 43.43 -21.07
CA TRP A 213 -48.93 42.79 -21.06
C TRP A 213 -49.53 42.75 -19.65
N ARG A 214 -48.74 42.38 -18.63
CA ARG A 214 -49.19 42.41 -17.22
C ARG A 214 -49.66 43.79 -16.79
N LYS A 215 -48.87 44.83 -17.10
CA LYS A 215 -49.21 46.22 -16.76
C LYS A 215 -50.48 46.67 -17.45
N ARG A 216 -50.61 46.43 -18.76
CA ARG A 216 -51.79 46.82 -19.55
C ARG A 216 -53.05 46.09 -19.08
N LYS A 217 -52.96 44.79 -18.81
CA LYS A 217 -54.08 44.00 -18.27
C LYS A 217 -54.52 44.51 -16.90
N ARG A 218 -53.57 44.89 -16.03
CA ARG A 218 -53.87 45.49 -14.73
C ARG A 218 -54.55 46.86 -14.87
N MET A 219 -54.01 47.76 -15.69
CA MET A 219 -54.59 49.10 -15.90
C MET A 219 -56.00 49.00 -16.50
N PHE A 220 -56.20 48.13 -17.49
CA PHE A 220 -57.51 47.89 -18.06
C PHE A 220 -58.49 47.36 -17.01
N LYS A 221 -58.09 46.37 -16.21
CA LYS A 221 -58.94 45.83 -15.14
C LYS A 221 -59.30 46.90 -14.10
N GLU A 222 -58.35 47.71 -13.65
CA GLU A 222 -58.60 48.81 -12.71
C GLU A 222 -59.59 49.84 -13.29
N LEU A 223 -59.44 50.22 -14.57
CA LEU A 223 -60.39 51.11 -15.24
C LEU A 223 -61.78 50.47 -15.42
N TRP A 224 -61.81 49.21 -15.80
CA TRP A 224 -63.05 48.44 -15.99
C TRP A 224 -63.81 48.27 -14.68
N ASP A 225 -63.12 47.91 -13.60
CA ASP A 225 -63.70 47.77 -12.26
C ASP A 225 -64.27 49.13 -11.79
N ASN A 226 -63.53 50.24 -11.96
CA ASN A 226 -64.02 51.59 -11.62
C ASN A 226 -65.26 52.03 -12.42
N ILE A 227 -65.36 51.66 -13.71
CA ILE A 227 -66.52 52.00 -14.55
C ILE A 227 -67.73 51.14 -14.16
N THR A 228 -67.50 49.85 -13.93
CA THR A 228 -68.58 48.88 -13.67
C THR A 228 -69.13 48.98 -12.25
N GLU A 229 -68.33 49.41 -11.27
CA GLU A 229 -68.75 49.64 -9.88
C GLU A 229 -69.81 50.75 -9.75
N ASN A 230 -69.81 51.73 -10.67
CA ASN A 230 -70.77 52.83 -10.69
C ASN A 230 -71.88 52.68 -11.74
N SER A 231 -71.97 51.54 -12.45
CA SER A 231 -72.91 51.36 -13.56
C SER A 231 -74.09 50.44 -13.21
N PRO A 232 -75.34 50.80 -13.57
CA PRO A 232 -76.51 49.95 -13.37
C PRO A 232 -76.72 48.91 -14.50
N LYS A 233 -75.79 48.79 -15.46
CA LYS A 233 -75.89 47.87 -16.62
C LYS A 233 -75.26 46.51 -16.30
N ASP A 234 -75.79 45.45 -16.91
CA ASP A 234 -75.19 44.11 -16.83
C ASP A 234 -73.81 44.08 -17.52
N GLN A 235 -72.79 43.64 -16.78
CA GLN A 235 -71.39 43.69 -17.20
C GLN A 235 -71.09 42.94 -18.50
N LYS A 236 -71.88 41.90 -18.81
CA LYS A 236 -71.73 41.08 -20.03
C LYS A 236 -72.26 41.80 -21.28
N GLU A 237 -73.44 42.41 -21.19
CA GLU A 237 -74.02 43.18 -22.30
C GLU A 237 -73.19 44.43 -22.61
N PHE A 238 -72.67 45.08 -21.57
CA PHE A 238 -71.78 46.24 -21.73
C PHE A 238 -70.42 45.87 -22.35
N LYS A 239 -69.91 44.65 -22.09
CA LYS A 239 -68.70 44.13 -22.74
C LYS A 239 -68.92 43.92 -24.25
N GLU A 240 -70.06 43.36 -24.63
CA GLU A 240 -70.43 43.11 -26.03
C GLU A 240 -70.74 44.42 -26.78
N GLU A 241 -71.41 45.38 -26.14
CA GLU A 241 -71.66 46.73 -26.69
C GLU A 241 -70.36 47.49 -27.00
N LEU A 242 -69.33 47.32 -26.16
CA LEU A 242 -68.02 47.94 -26.32
C LEU A 242 -67.04 47.12 -27.20
N GLY A 243 -67.41 45.90 -27.61
CA GLY A 243 -66.56 45.03 -28.43
C GLY A 243 -65.24 44.62 -27.76
N LEU A 244 -65.25 44.40 -26.44
CA LEU A 244 -64.05 44.04 -25.69
C LEU A 244 -63.82 42.53 -25.76
N GLU A 245 -62.63 42.10 -26.18
CA GLU A 245 -62.21 40.69 -26.23
C GLU A 245 -61.15 40.43 -25.13
N TYR A 246 -61.33 39.35 -24.36
CA TYR A 246 -60.33 38.93 -23.38
C TYR A 246 -59.30 37.99 -23.99
N ASP A 247 -58.17 37.82 -23.28
CA ASP A 247 -57.12 36.88 -23.68
C ASP A 247 -57.67 35.44 -23.90
N GLU A 248 -58.71 35.05 -23.15
CA GLU A 248 -59.40 33.76 -23.27
C GLU A 248 -60.26 33.63 -24.54
N ASP A 249 -60.78 34.75 -25.05
CA ASP A 249 -61.58 34.80 -26.28
C ASP A 249 -60.70 34.63 -27.54
N VAL A 250 -59.37 34.79 -27.39
CA VAL A 250 -58.36 34.65 -28.46
C VAL A 250 -57.46 33.41 -28.26
N ASP A 251 -57.86 32.47 -27.38
CA ASP A 251 -57.09 31.25 -27.02
C ASP A 251 -55.68 31.53 -26.44
N VAL A 252 -55.48 32.70 -25.82
CA VAL A 252 -54.19 33.10 -25.27
C VAL A 252 -54.19 33.02 -23.74
N ASN A 253 -53.37 32.12 -23.18
CA ASN A 253 -53.25 31.97 -21.72
C ASN A 253 -52.04 32.74 -21.15
N PHE A 254 -52.29 33.91 -20.55
CA PHE A 254 -51.27 34.72 -19.88
C PHE A 254 -50.48 33.98 -18.78
N GLN A 255 -51.13 33.09 -18.03
CA GLN A 255 -50.49 32.39 -16.91
C GLN A 255 -49.35 31.49 -17.39
N SER A 256 -49.55 30.80 -18.52
CA SER A 256 -48.51 29.96 -19.15
C SER A 256 -47.23 30.75 -19.45
N TYR A 257 -47.36 31.95 -20.03
CA TYR A 257 -46.21 32.82 -20.32
C TYR A 257 -45.57 33.40 -19.06
N SER A 258 -46.37 33.69 -18.02
CA SER A 258 -45.87 34.14 -16.72
C SER A 258 -45.07 33.05 -15.99
N ASP A 259 -45.49 31.78 -16.10
CA ASP A 259 -44.78 30.64 -15.54
C ASP A 259 -43.45 30.39 -16.27
N MET A 260 -43.45 30.54 -17.61
CA MET A 260 -42.21 30.51 -18.39
C MET A 260 -41.22 31.59 -17.93
N LEU A 261 -41.68 32.83 -17.70
CA LEU A 261 -40.83 33.91 -17.18
C LEU A 261 -40.24 33.58 -15.80
N THR A 262 -41.05 32.99 -14.91
CA THR A 262 -40.60 32.54 -13.59
C THR A 262 -39.51 31.46 -13.72
N SER A 263 -39.68 30.52 -14.65
CA SER A 263 -38.68 29.47 -14.94
C SER A 263 -37.36 30.06 -15.48
N LEU A 264 -37.43 31.10 -16.31
CA LEU A 264 -36.25 31.80 -16.85
C LEU A 264 -35.50 32.53 -15.74
N SER A 265 -36.23 33.20 -14.83
CA SER A 265 -35.62 33.86 -13.66
C SER A 265 -34.90 32.89 -12.72
N LYS A 266 -35.47 31.69 -12.51
CA LYS A 266 -34.86 30.61 -11.71
C LYS A 266 -33.59 30.07 -12.38
N ARG A 267 -33.63 29.83 -13.70
CA ARG A 267 -32.46 29.38 -14.48
C ARG A 267 -31.30 30.38 -14.44
N ARG A 268 -31.58 31.68 -14.52
CA ARG A 268 -30.55 32.74 -14.41
C ARG A 268 -29.85 32.76 -13.05
N LYS A 269 -30.55 32.42 -11.96
CA LYS A 269 -29.98 32.36 -10.60
C LYS A 269 -29.06 31.16 -10.39
N ILE A 270 -29.25 30.08 -11.14
CA ILE A 270 -28.47 28.83 -11.03
C ILE A 270 -27.19 28.91 -11.88
N SER A 271 -27.20 29.72 -12.95
CA SER A 271 -26.07 29.87 -13.88
C SER A 271 -25.07 30.96 -13.47
N ARG A 272 -25.34 31.74 -12.42
CA ARG A 272 -24.43 32.73 -11.83
C ARG A 272 -23.76 32.14 -10.60
#